data_AF-A0AAT9EX70-F1
#
_entry.id   AF-A0AAT9EX70-F1
#
_cell.length_a   1.000
_cell.length_b   1.000
_cell.length_c   1.000
_cell.angle_alpha   90.00
_cell.angle_beta   90.00
_cell.angle_gamma   90.00
#
_symmetry.space_group_name_H-M   'P 1'
#
loop_
_entity.id
_entity.type
_entity.pdbx_description
1 polymer ?
#
loop_
_entity_poly.entity_id
_entity_poly.type
_entity_poly.pdbx_seq_one_letter_code
_entity_poly.pdbx_strand_id
1 'polypeptide(L)' 'MLTEDAVKFFGNKTKLAEAAGVSQASVSRWGKQIPERRAARLDRLTDGELSYDPAAYQQPKPTDAA' A
#
# COMPACT_ATOMS: atom_id res chain seq x y z
N MET A 1 2.79 5.34 0.01
CA MET A 1 1.40 5.25 0.47
C MET A 1 1.34 4.73 1.91
N LEU A 2 0.75 5.50 2.83
CA LEU A 2 0.58 5.08 4.23
C LEU A 2 -0.68 4.22 4.41
N THR A 3 -0.60 3.24 5.31
CA THR A 3 -1.74 2.36 5.60
C THR A 3 -2.92 3.15 6.17
N GLU A 4 -2.64 4.11 7.03
CA GLU A 4 -3.67 4.93 7.69
C GLU A 4 -4.45 5.80 6.70
N ASP A 5 -3.77 6.39 5.72
CA ASP A 5 -4.41 7.22 4.69
C ASP A 5 -5.32 6.38 3.81
N ALA A 6 -4.87 5.18 3.41
CA ALA A 6 -5.74 4.25 2.70
C ALA A 6 -6.93 3.80 3.55
N VAL A 7 -6.74 3.53 4.85
CA VAL A 7 -7.85 3.18 5.75
C VAL A 7 -8.86 4.33 5.85
N LYS A 8 -8.40 5.58 5.93
CA LYS A 8 -9.27 6.77 5.93
C LYS A 8 -10.01 6.92 4.60
N PHE A 9 -9.32 6.70 3.49
CA PHE A 9 -9.91 6.78 2.15
C PHE A 9 -11.04 5.77 1.94
N PHE A 10 -10.79 4.49 2.26
CA PHE A 10 -11.81 3.44 2.17
C PHE A 10 -12.80 3.48 3.35
N GLY A 11 -12.55 4.30 4.36
CA GLY A 11 -13.33 4.46 5.58
C GLY A 11 -13.08 3.39 6.65
N ASN A 12 -12.78 2.15 6.29
CA ASN A 12 -12.42 1.11 7.26
C ASN A 12 -11.43 0.07 6.69
N LYS A 13 -10.79 -0.68 7.60
CA LYS A 13 -9.80 -1.72 7.26
C LYS A 13 -10.39 -2.88 6.44
N THR A 14 -11.69 -3.17 6.58
CA THR A 14 -12.37 -4.25 5.86
C THR A 14 -12.51 -3.89 4.38
N LYS A 15 -13.02 -2.70 4.06
CA LYS A 15 -13.14 -2.18 2.69
C LYS A 15 -11.78 -2.05 2.01
N LEU A 16 -10.76 -1.59 2.74
CA LEU A 16 -9.38 -1.58 2.25
C LEU A 16 -8.88 -3.00 1.94
N ALA A 17 -9.19 -3.97 2.80
CA ALA A 17 -8.78 -5.37 2.59
C ALA A 17 -9.45 -5.98 1.35
N GLU A 18 -10.75 -5.73 1.17
CA GLU A 18 -11.53 -6.15 -0.01
C GLU A 18 -10.94 -5.55 -1.29
N ALA A 19 -10.70 -4.24 -1.32
CA ALA A 19 -10.07 -3.56 -2.46
C ALA A 19 -8.68 -4.12 -2.76
N ALA A 20 -7.84 -4.32 -1.73
CA ALA A 20 -6.51 -4.88 -1.89
C ALA A 20 -6.49 -6.39 -2.19
N GLY A 21 -7.63 -7.08 -2.13
CA GLY A 21 -7.74 -8.53 -2.29
C GLY A 21 -6.97 -9.30 -1.22
N VAL A 22 -7.10 -8.89 0.05
CA VAL A 22 -6.51 -9.55 1.23
C VAL A 22 -7.52 -9.68 2.35
N SER A 23 -7.15 -10.40 3.41
CA SER A 23 -7.90 -10.39 4.67
C SER A 23 -7.64 -9.13 5.49
N GLN A 24 -8.60 -8.73 6.31
CA GLN A 24 -8.46 -7.61 7.27
C GLN A 24 -7.28 -7.82 8.24
N ALA A 25 -6.99 -9.07 8.60
CA ALA A 25 -5.81 -9.43 9.39
C ALA A 25 -4.50 -9.07 8.66
N SER A 26 -4.44 -9.24 7.34
CA SER A 26 -3.27 -8.85 6.53
C SER A 26 -3.04 -7.34 6.56
N VAL A 27 -4.10 -6.55 6.45
CA VAL A 27 -4.03 -5.07 6.53
C VAL A 27 -3.47 -4.63 7.87
N SER A 28 -3.87 -5.30 8.96
CA SER A 28 -3.33 -5.01 10.30
C SER A 28 -1.85 -5.35 10.45
N ARG A 29 -1.31 -6.25 9.61
CA ARG A 29 0.12 -6.64 9.61
C ARG A 29 1.00 -5.75 8.74
N TRP A 30 0.45 -4.89 7.88
CA TRP A 30 1.26 -4.01 7.01
C TRP A 30 2.07 -2.97 7.79
N GLY A 31 1.64 -2.61 9.00
CA GLY A 31 2.28 -1.54 9.76
C GLY A 31 2.02 -0.18 9.12
N LYS A 32 3.04 0.68 9.09
CA LYS A 32 2.90 2.08 8.66
C LYS A 32 2.74 2.24 7.14
N GLN A 33 3.35 1.37 6.34
CA GLN A 33 3.39 1.49 4.88
C GLN A 33 2.78 0.26 4.21
N ILE A 34 1.94 0.47 3.21
CA ILE A 34 1.31 -0.61 2.44
C ILE A 34 2.37 -1.27 1.55
N PRO A 35 2.46 -2.60 1.47
CA PRO A 35 3.38 -3.27 0.55
C PRO A 35 3.17 -2.85 -0.90
N GLU A 36 4.26 -2.67 -1.64
CA GLU A 36 4.30 -2.17 -3.02
C GLU A 36 3.23 -2.79 -3.93
N ARG A 37 3.18 -4.13 -4.01
CA ARG A 37 2.21 -4.86 -4.85
C ARG A 37 0.75 -4.54 -4.52
N ARG A 38 0.45 -4.23 -3.26
CA ARG A 38 -0.91 -3.89 -2.82
C ARG A 38 -1.20 -2.42 -3.08
N ALA A 39 -0.23 -1.53 -2.82
CA ALA A 39 -0.34 -0.12 -3.13
C ALA A 39 -0.59 0.11 -4.63
N ALA A 40 0.14 -0.58 -5.51
CA ALA A 40 -0.08 -0.51 -6.96
C ALA A 40 -1.47 -1.04 -7.40
N ARG A 41 -2.03 -2.01 -6.69
CA ARG A 41 -3.39 -2.49 -6.96
C ARG A 41 -4.44 -1.48 -6.51
N LEU A 42 -4.23 -0.86 -5.35
CA LEU A 42 -5.13 0.17 -4.81
C LEU A 42 -5.12 1.42 -5.69
N ASP A 43 -3.96 1.86 -6.15
CA ASP A 43 -3.80 2.99 -7.08
C ASP A 43 -4.65 2.80 -8.34
N ARG A 44 -4.56 1.62 -8.99
CA ARG A 44 -5.39 1.27 -10.15
C ARG A 44 -6.89 1.16 -9.85
N LEU A 45 -7.27 0.83 -8.62
CA LEU A 45 -8.67 0.71 -8.22
C LEU A 45 -9.29 2.05 -7.82
N THR A 46 -8.45 3.02 -7.48
CA THR A 46 -8.85 4.34 -7.02
C THR A 46 -8.62 5.40 -8.09
N ASP A 47 -8.31 5.00 -9.33
CA ASP A 47 -7.99 5.89 -10.45
C ASP A 47 -6.95 6.98 -10.09
N GLY A 48 -5.98 6.63 -9.23
CA GLY A 48 -4.91 7.53 -8.80
C GLY A 48 -5.21 8.39 -7.56
N GLU A 49 -6.37 8.24 -6.93
CA GLU A 49 -6.73 9.00 -5.71
C GLU A 49 -5.83 8.60 -4.52
N LEU A 50 -5.44 7.33 -4.44
CA LEU A 50 -4.37 6.88 -3.56
C LEU A 50 -3.05 6.85 -4.34
N SER A 51 -2.29 7.95 -4.25
CA SER A 51 -1.01 8.08 -4.96
C SER A 51 -0.01 6.99 -4.53
N TYR A 52 0.19 6.04 -5.43
CA TYR A 52 1.28 5.08 -5.36
C TYR A 52 2.50 5.69 -6.05
N ASP A 53 3.54 5.94 -5.27
CA ASP A 53 4.85 6.36 -5.79
C ASP A 53 5.81 5.15 -5.78
N PRO A 54 6.15 4.57 -6.95
CA PRO A 54 7.12 3.49 -7.04
C PRO A 54 8.49 3.87 -6.47
N ALA A 55 8.88 5.15 -6.55
CA ALA A 55 10.17 5.61 -6.02
C ALA A 55 10.21 5.51 -4.49
N ALA A 56 9.06 5.67 -3.82
CA ALA A 56 8.95 5.48 -2.37
C ALA A 56 9.11 4.01 -1.92
N TYR A 57 9.05 3.05 -2.86
CA TYR A 57 9.26 1.62 -2.64
C TYR A 57 10.60 1.12 -3.17
N GLN A 58 11.20 1.83 -4.12
CA GLN A 58 12.60 1.65 -4.51
C GLN A 58 13.51 2.16 -3.40
N GLN A 59 13.66 1.35 -2.35
CA GLN A 59 14.86 1.45 -1.53
C GLN A 59 16.05 1.25 -2.48
N PRO A 60 17.05 2.16 -2.50
CA PRO A 60 18.32 1.82 -3.11
C PRO A 60 18.83 0.62 -2.33
N LYS A 61 18.81 -0.58 -2.95
CA LYS A 61 19.71 -1.63 -2.48
C LYS A 61 21.09 -0.97 -2.44
N PRO A 62 21.82 -0.98 -1.32
CA PRO A 62 23.22 -0.66 -1.40
C PRO A 62 23.79 -1.66 -2.41
N THR A 63 24.13 -1.15 -3.58
CA THR A 63 25.03 -1.85 -4.49
C THR A 63 26.33 -1.94 -3.69
N ASP A 64 26.53 -3.08 -3.03
CA ASP A 64 27.87 -3.52 -2.64
C ASP A 64 28.66 -3.68 -3.95
N ALA A 65 29.20 -2.55 -4.40
CA ALA A 65 30.33 -2.47 -5.30
C ALA A 65 31.56 -2.24 -4.43
N ALA A 66 32.24 -3.34 -4.07
CA ALA A 66 33.70 -3.44 -3.89
C ALA A 66 34.05 -4.85 -3.40
#